data_AF-A0A922S9J5-F1
#
_entry.id   AF-A0A922S9J5-F1
#
_cell.length_a   1.000
_cell.length_b   1.000
_cell.length_c   1.000
_cell.angle_alpha   90.00
_cell.angle_beta   90.00
_cell.angle_gamma   90.00
#
_symmetry.space_group_name_H-M   'P 1'
#
loop_
_entity.id
_entity.type
_entity.pdbx_description
1 polymer ?
#
loop_
_entity_poly.entity_id
_entity_poly.type
_entity_poly.pdbx_seq_one_letter_code
_entity_poly.pdbx_strand_id
1 'polypeptide(L)'
;METKNMYPDPDPDTITIDTLVLEEMVKQERTKEITELHSLSKKTCNLHADLLYYRHATSAMGSSCYELWKRILTQVGGSPNAWRELGLHLGIEPNKLNYIMYSVQEDHVDMVLKVFRQNENATIDKIIDAFIKMKRYDILKSMEEPLCKIAQFFNKDDSGYQSKSSGQREVVRPKNIPNNLPAALSNKVVSQDKEPKKPKQPALKIPPTPNEPIVNDSPIFFLTYTQDGFPTAVNIQEYVENWTEIPNVQVITLNNKREELYQNPEKFIREYFEKADIIIPIITPGYLEEIKSHNPTVPNTSDNLDHKYVNFIYNLIVNNYIHASGCLNKKVRSVLPQNANVDLFRQITMYPDLMPWTYETNFDAQFQAFLKFQQQ
;
A
#
# COMPACT_ATOMS: atom_id res chain seq x y z
N MET A 1 -25.67 -29.39 -66.54
CA MET A 1 -24.81 -28.33 -66.00
C MET A 1 -24.87 -28.49 -64.50
N GLU A 2 -23.94 -29.22 -63.90
CA GLU A 2 -23.82 -29.38 -62.45
C GLU A 2 -22.35 -29.65 -62.15
N THR A 3 -21.67 -28.61 -61.70
CA THR A 3 -20.25 -28.61 -61.33
C THR A 3 -20.10 -29.17 -59.93
N LYS A 4 -19.44 -30.33 -59.84
CA LYS A 4 -19.05 -30.98 -58.59
C LYS A 4 -17.83 -30.23 -58.03
N ASN A 5 -18.05 -29.35 -57.05
CA ASN A 5 -16.95 -28.71 -56.31
C ASN A 5 -16.30 -29.74 -55.40
N MET A 6 -15.07 -30.11 -55.75
CA MET A 6 -14.17 -30.97 -55.00
C MET A 6 -13.20 -30.08 -54.24
N TYR A 7 -13.51 -29.77 -52.99
CA TYR A 7 -12.51 -29.32 -52.02
C TYR A 7 -12.21 -30.50 -51.11
N PRO A 8 -10.96 -30.97 -51.02
CA PRO A 8 -10.59 -31.91 -49.96
C PRO A 8 -10.57 -31.15 -48.63
N ASP A 9 -11.20 -31.74 -47.61
CA ASP A 9 -11.01 -31.33 -46.22
C ASP A 9 -9.51 -31.37 -45.88
N PRO A 10 -8.96 -30.36 -45.19
CA PRO A 10 -7.58 -30.41 -44.73
C PRO A 10 -7.45 -31.47 -43.63
N ASP A 11 -6.63 -32.47 -43.92
CA ASP A 11 -6.26 -33.54 -42.99
C ASP A 11 -5.57 -32.93 -41.74
N PRO A 12 -6.11 -33.11 -40.52
CA PRO A 12 -5.59 -32.46 -39.30
C PRO A 12 -4.18 -32.92 -38.89
N ASP A 13 -3.62 -33.92 -39.57
CA ASP A 13 -2.37 -34.59 -39.19
C ASP A 13 -1.13 -34.17 -40.01
N THR A 14 -1.22 -33.14 -40.85
CA THR A 14 -0.04 -32.62 -41.58
C THR A 14 0.67 -31.48 -40.84
N ILE A 15 1.25 -31.80 -39.67
CA ILE A 15 2.32 -30.98 -39.10
C ILE A 15 3.54 -31.16 -40.02
N THR A 16 3.89 -30.13 -40.79
CA THR A 16 5.02 -30.16 -41.72
C THR A 16 6.34 -30.38 -40.99
N ILE A 17 7.26 -31.15 -41.58
CA ILE A 17 8.59 -31.43 -41.01
C ILE A 17 9.33 -30.14 -40.61
N ASP A 18 9.10 -29.03 -41.33
CA ASP A 18 9.62 -27.71 -41.00
C ASP A 18 9.09 -27.14 -39.67
N THR A 19 7.83 -27.39 -39.29
CA THR A 19 7.29 -26.92 -38.01
C THR A 19 7.89 -27.70 -36.84
N LEU A 20 8.11 -29.01 -36.99
CA LEU A 20 8.78 -29.83 -35.97
C LEU A 20 10.25 -29.44 -35.77
N VAL A 21 10.98 -29.13 -36.85
CA VAL A 21 12.36 -28.65 -36.77
C VAL A 21 12.43 -27.27 -36.10
N LEU A 22 11.49 -26.38 -36.42
CA LEU A 22 11.41 -25.06 -35.79
C LEU A 22 11.10 -25.16 -34.29
N GLU A 23 10.17 -26.04 -33.90
CA GLU A 23 9.84 -26.30 -32.50
C GLU A 23 11.03 -26.86 -31.72
N GLU A 24 11.78 -27.80 -32.32
CA GLU A 24 12.98 -28.37 -31.72
C GLU A 24 14.08 -27.31 -31.55
N MET A 25 14.28 -26.44 -32.56
CA MET A 25 15.21 -25.31 -32.47
C MET A 25 14.84 -24.31 -31.36
N VAL A 26 13.56 -23.92 -31.26
CA VAL A 26 13.06 -23.02 -30.20
C VAL A 26 13.23 -23.67 -28.82
N LYS A 27 13.01 -24.98 -28.71
CA LYS A 27 13.17 -25.73 -27.46
C LYS A 27 14.65 -25.82 -27.05
N GLN A 28 15.56 -26.03 -28.01
CA GLN A 28 17.01 -26.02 -27.75
C GLN A 28 17.50 -24.63 -27.33
N GLU A 29 17.06 -23.57 -28.00
CA GLU A 29 17.40 -22.18 -27.65
C GLU A 29 16.91 -21.84 -26.24
N ARG A 30 15.66 -22.16 -25.90
CA ARG A 30 15.12 -22.00 -24.54
C ARG A 30 15.91 -22.79 -23.50
N THR A 31 16.32 -24.01 -23.82
CA THR A 31 17.10 -24.86 -22.90
C THR A 31 18.47 -24.25 -22.62
N LYS A 32 19.10 -23.68 -23.64
CA LYS A 32 20.37 -22.95 -23.52
C LYS A 32 20.20 -21.69 -22.66
N GLU A 33 19.18 -20.88 -22.92
CA GLU A 33 18.85 -19.68 -22.12
C GLU A 33 18.60 -20.06 -20.64
N ILE A 34 17.84 -21.12 -20.37
CA ILE A 34 17.59 -21.62 -19.00
C ILE A 34 18.90 -22.06 -18.33
N THR A 35 19.81 -22.70 -19.06
CA THR A 35 21.10 -23.15 -18.54
C THR A 35 22.01 -21.97 -18.18
N GLU A 36 22.04 -20.92 -19.02
CA GLU A 36 22.78 -19.68 -18.76
C GLU A 36 22.21 -18.96 -17.53
N LEU A 37 20.88 -18.92 -17.37
CA LEU A 37 20.21 -18.35 -16.20
C LEU A 37 20.50 -19.13 -14.91
N HIS A 38 20.57 -20.46 -14.97
CA HIS A 38 21.01 -21.27 -13.82
C HIS A 38 22.48 -20.99 -13.43
N SER A 39 23.34 -20.72 -14.41
CA SER A 39 24.72 -20.29 -14.16
C SER A 39 24.77 -18.91 -13.46
N LEU A 40 23.89 -17.99 -13.84
CA LEU A 40 23.70 -16.70 -13.17
C LEU A 40 23.15 -16.83 -11.74
N SER A 41 22.17 -17.70 -11.52
CA SER A 41 21.66 -18.04 -10.19
C SER A 41 22.81 -18.50 -9.27
N LYS A 42 23.67 -19.40 -9.77
CA LYS A 42 24.86 -19.86 -9.04
C LYS A 42 25.88 -18.76 -8.73
N LYS A 43 26.01 -17.74 -9.58
CA LYS A 43 26.91 -16.59 -9.34
C LYS A 43 26.36 -15.61 -8.30
N THR A 44 25.06 -15.65 -8.04
CA THR A 44 24.37 -14.69 -7.16
C THR A 44 23.85 -15.33 -5.87
N CYS A 45 24.12 -16.63 -5.66
CA CYS A 45 23.63 -17.39 -4.51
C CYS A 45 24.19 -16.95 -3.14
N ASN A 46 25.27 -16.17 -3.12
CA ASN A 46 25.83 -15.59 -1.89
C ASN A 46 25.55 -14.10 -1.78
N LEU A 47 24.75 -13.52 -2.68
CA LEU A 47 24.43 -12.10 -2.68
C LEU A 47 23.09 -11.87 -2.01
N HIS A 48 23.07 -11.14 -0.90
CA HIS A 48 21.83 -10.87 -0.19
C HIS A 48 20.92 -9.91 -0.95
N ALA A 49 19.60 -10.06 -0.79
CA ALA A 49 18.58 -9.22 -1.40
C ALA A 49 18.66 -7.74 -0.96
N ASP A 50 19.34 -7.45 0.16
CA ASP A 50 19.69 -6.08 0.56
C ASP A 50 20.43 -5.30 -0.53
N LEU A 51 21.21 -5.97 -1.37
CA LEU A 51 21.94 -5.33 -2.47
C LEU A 51 21.00 -4.62 -3.44
N LEU A 52 19.76 -5.07 -3.60
CA LEU A 52 18.74 -4.37 -4.41
C LEU A 52 18.47 -2.94 -3.93
N TYR A 53 18.75 -2.65 -2.65
CA TYR A 53 18.53 -1.35 -2.02
C TYR A 53 19.83 -0.60 -1.75
N TYR A 54 20.97 -1.13 -2.21
CA TYR A 54 22.22 -0.39 -2.16
C TYR A 54 22.14 0.82 -3.11
N ARG A 55 22.28 2.03 -2.55
CA ARG A 55 22.21 3.29 -3.30
C ARG A 55 23.53 4.03 -3.12
N HIS A 56 24.31 4.12 -4.19
CA HIS A 56 25.52 4.92 -4.23
C HIS A 56 25.67 5.50 -5.64
N ALA A 57 25.09 6.70 -5.82
CA ALA A 57 24.83 7.32 -7.12
C ALA A 57 26.07 7.49 -8.02
N THR A 58 27.26 7.56 -7.43
CA THR A 58 28.53 7.75 -8.16
C THR A 58 29.29 6.44 -8.44
N SER A 59 28.79 5.28 -7.99
CA SER A 59 29.47 3.99 -8.20
C SER A 59 28.76 3.15 -9.25
N ALA A 60 29.53 2.50 -10.13
CA ALA A 60 28.99 1.56 -11.11
C ALA A 60 28.24 0.38 -10.45
N MET A 61 28.66 -0.01 -9.24
CA MET A 61 28.00 -1.01 -8.40
C MET A 61 26.61 -0.55 -7.94
N GLY A 62 26.51 0.67 -7.39
CA GLY A 62 25.25 1.27 -6.97
C GLY A 62 24.27 1.44 -8.12
N SER A 63 24.75 1.89 -9.29
CA SER A 63 23.92 1.99 -10.50
C SER A 63 23.43 0.61 -10.97
N SER A 64 24.28 -0.41 -10.94
CA SER A 64 23.87 -1.77 -11.33
C SER A 64 22.84 -2.37 -10.38
N CYS A 65 22.99 -2.15 -9.07
CA CYS A 65 22.02 -2.56 -8.05
C CYS A 65 20.67 -1.86 -8.21
N TYR A 66 20.68 -0.55 -8.49
CA TYR A 66 19.47 0.21 -8.76
C TYR A 66 18.76 -0.25 -10.04
N GLU A 67 19.51 -0.49 -11.12
CA GLU A 67 18.94 -1.01 -12.37
C GLU A 67 18.31 -2.39 -12.17
N LEU A 68 18.95 -3.30 -11.42
CA LEU A 68 18.36 -4.60 -11.09
C LEU A 68 17.02 -4.44 -10.35
N TRP A 69 17.00 -3.63 -9.29
CA TRP A 69 15.78 -3.33 -8.54
C TRP A 69 14.69 -2.75 -9.44
N LYS A 70 15.01 -1.72 -10.23
CA LYS A 70 14.09 -1.04 -11.13
C LYS A 70 13.49 -2.02 -12.16
N ARG A 71 14.31 -2.89 -12.76
CA ARG A 71 13.85 -3.91 -13.72
C ARG A 71 12.82 -4.84 -13.08
N ILE A 72 13.08 -5.33 -11.87
CA ILE A 72 12.13 -6.19 -11.14
C ILE A 72 10.79 -5.46 -10.92
N LEU A 73 10.80 -4.22 -10.41
CA LEU A 73 9.57 -3.47 -10.19
C LEU A 73 8.77 -3.28 -11.49
N THR A 74 9.43 -2.81 -12.55
CA THR A 74 8.73 -2.51 -13.82
C THR A 74 8.14 -3.76 -14.49
N GLN A 75 8.85 -4.88 -14.48
CA GLN A 75 8.45 -6.09 -15.22
C GLN A 75 7.43 -6.94 -14.45
N VAL A 76 7.54 -6.98 -13.12
CA VAL A 76 6.56 -7.65 -12.25
C VAL A 76 5.31 -6.80 -12.09
N GLY A 77 5.48 -5.48 -11.88
CA GLY A 77 4.36 -4.53 -11.72
C GLY A 77 3.52 -4.37 -12.99
N GLY A 78 4.11 -4.60 -14.17
CA GLY A 78 3.39 -4.56 -15.45
C GLY A 78 2.41 -5.73 -15.68
N SER A 79 2.35 -6.72 -14.78
CA SER A 79 1.45 -7.87 -14.88
C SER A 79 0.49 -7.92 -13.69
N PRO A 80 -0.83 -8.02 -13.91
CA PRO A 80 -1.80 -8.13 -12.82
C PRO A 80 -1.46 -9.29 -11.88
N ASN A 81 -1.42 -9.03 -10.57
CA ASN A 81 -1.16 -10.01 -9.50
C ASN A 81 0.19 -10.74 -9.51
N ALA A 82 1.11 -10.45 -10.44
CA ALA A 82 2.41 -11.13 -10.50
C ALA A 82 3.28 -10.90 -9.25
N TRP A 83 3.11 -9.76 -8.58
CA TRP A 83 3.77 -9.46 -7.31
C TRP A 83 3.37 -10.43 -6.19
N ARG A 84 2.11 -10.90 -6.20
CA ARG A 84 1.58 -11.82 -5.19
C ARG A 84 2.10 -13.24 -5.41
N GLU A 85 2.14 -13.67 -6.67
CA GLU A 85 2.74 -14.94 -7.08
C GLU A 85 4.24 -14.98 -6.75
N LEU A 86 4.96 -13.90 -7.03
CA LEU A 86 6.36 -13.74 -6.62
C LEU A 86 6.51 -13.90 -5.10
N GLY A 87 5.68 -13.20 -4.31
CA GLY A 87 5.71 -13.29 -2.85
C GLY A 87 5.49 -14.71 -2.32
N LEU A 88 4.58 -15.47 -2.91
CA LEU A 88 4.35 -16.88 -2.57
C LEU A 88 5.58 -17.75 -2.88
N HIS A 89 6.20 -17.58 -4.04
CA HIS A 89 7.40 -18.33 -4.41
C HIS A 89 8.64 -17.95 -3.58
N LEU A 90 8.68 -16.74 -3.03
CA LEU A 90 9.69 -16.28 -2.07
C LEU A 90 9.42 -16.78 -0.64
N GLY A 91 8.33 -17.53 -0.41
CA GLY A 91 7.98 -18.11 0.89
C GLY A 91 7.39 -17.08 1.87
N ILE A 92 6.84 -15.98 1.36
CA ILE A 92 6.12 -15.00 2.20
C ILE A 92 4.75 -15.56 2.55
N GLU A 93 4.40 -15.49 3.83
CA GLU A 93 3.13 -15.98 4.34
C GLU A 93 1.93 -15.26 3.68
N PRO A 94 0.84 -15.99 3.34
CA PRO A 94 -0.35 -15.39 2.74
C PRO A 94 -0.92 -14.21 3.53
N ASN A 95 -0.83 -14.23 4.87
CA ASN A 95 -1.31 -13.13 5.71
C ASN A 95 -0.53 -11.84 5.48
N LYS A 96 0.80 -11.92 5.30
CA LYS A 96 1.64 -10.76 4.97
C LYS A 96 1.34 -10.26 3.56
N LEU A 97 1.09 -11.16 2.60
CA LEU A 97 0.69 -10.77 1.25
C LEU A 97 -0.69 -10.09 1.22
N ASN A 98 -1.64 -10.57 2.02
CA ASN A 98 -2.94 -9.91 2.18
C ASN A 98 -2.78 -8.52 2.82
N TYR A 99 -1.92 -8.39 3.83
CA TYR A 99 -1.59 -7.08 4.40
C TYR A 99 -0.99 -6.14 3.36
N ILE A 100 -0.07 -6.62 2.51
CA ILE A 100 0.46 -5.83 1.40
C ILE A 100 -0.66 -5.40 0.45
N MET A 101 -1.57 -6.32 0.10
CA MET A 101 -2.67 -6.04 -0.84
C MET A 101 -3.64 -4.96 -0.35
N TYR A 102 -3.93 -4.96 0.96
CA TYR A 102 -5.04 -4.17 1.53
C TYR A 102 -4.58 -2.97 2.36
N SER A 103 -3.32 -2.94 2.80
CA SER A 103 -2.84 -1.95 3.79
C SER A 103 -1.57 -1.22 3.37
N VAL A 104 -0.95 -1.58 2.23
CA VAL A 104 0.26 -0.90 1.73
C VAL A 104 -0.10 -0.02 0.55
N GLN A 105 0.24 1.28 0.65
CA GLN A 105 0.05 2.27 -0.42
C GLN A 105 1.26 2.38 -1.36
N GLU A 106 2.40 1.80 -0.96
CA GLU A 106 3.62 1.72 -1.78
C GLU A 106 3.50 0.64 -2.87
N ASP A 107 4.48 0.60 -3.77
CA ASP A 107 4.57 -0.45 -4.79
C ASP A 107 4.57 -1.85 -4.15
N HIS A 108 3.60 -2.69 -4.51
CA HIS A 108 3.44 -4.03 -3.94
C HIS A 108 4.63 -4.95 -4.24
N VAL A 109 5.29 -4.79 -5.38
CA VAL A 109 6.51 -5.56 -5.73
C VAL A 109 7.64 -5.14 -4.79
N ASP A 110 7.84 -3.83 -4.62
CA ASP A 110 8.84 -3.30 -3.71
C ASP A 110 8.60 -3.77 -2.27
N MET A 111 7.35 -3.78 -1.82
CA MET A 111 7.00 -4.25 -0.48
C MET A 111 7.25 -5.74 -0.29
N VAL A 112 6.94 -6.57 -1.29
CA VAL A 112 7.28 -8.00 -1.28
C VAL A 112 8.79 -8.21 -1.16
N LEU A 113 9.59 -7.47 -1.92
CA LEU A 113 11.06 -7.54 -1.86
C LEU A 113 11.59 -7.07 -0.50
N LYS A 114 11.03 -6.00 0.07
CA LYS A 114 11.35 -5.52 1.42
C LYS A 114 11.02 -6.57 2.49
N VAL A 115 9.88 -7.26 2.39
CA VAL A 115 9.53 -8.33 3.33
C VAL A 115 10.49 -9.52 3.19
N PHE A 116 10.79 -9.92 1.95
CA PHE A 116 11.69 -11.04 1.66
C PHE A 116 13.09 -10.82 2.23
N ARG A 117 13.70 -9.65 1.99
CA ARG A 117 15.08 -9.33 2.44
C ARG A 117 15.29 -9.32 3.95
N GLN A 118 14.24 -9.42 4.76
CA GLN A 118 14.39 -9.55 6.21
C GLN A 118 14.89 -10.93 6.64
N ASN A 119 14.75 -11.95 5.78
CA ASN A 119 15.28 -13.28 6.05
C ASN A 119 16.80 -13.25 5.85
N GLU A 120 17.57 -13.78 6.80
CA GLU A 120 19.03 -13.85 6.69
C GLU A 120 19.51 -14.62 5.45
N ASN A 121 18.71 -15.57 4.99
CA ASN A 121 19.00 -16.35 3.81
C ASN A 121 18.31 -15.77 2.56
N ALA A 122 17.87 -14.51 2.56
CA ALA A 122 17.25 -13.88 1.41
C ALA A 122 18.30 -13.48 0.38
N THR A 123 18.58 -14.37 -0.55
CA THR A 123 19.61 -14.19 -1.57
C THR A 123 18.99 -13.92 -2.95
N ILE A 124 19.74 -13.28 -3.86
CA ILE A 124 19.25 -12.88 -5.18
C ILE A 124 18.91 -14.11 -6.05
N ASP A 125 19.64 -15.22 -5.90
CA ASP A 125 19.34 -16.48 -6.58
C ASP A 125 17.93 -16.99 -6.28
N LYS A 126 17.42 -16.82 -5.06
CA LYS A 126 16.05 -17.23 -4.69
C LYS A 126 14.98 -16.39 -5.40
N ILE A 127 15.30 -15.14 -5.74
CA ILE A 127 14.44 -14.29 -6.58
C ILE A 127 14.46 -14.80 -8.02
N ILE A 128 15.64 -15.18 -8.53
CA ILE A 128 15.79 -15.79 -9.85
C ILE A 128 15.01 -17.10 -9.94
N ASP A 129 15.18 -17.98 -8.95
CA ASP A 129 14.48 -19.26 -8.86
C ASP A 129 12.96 -19.08 -8.77
N ALA A 130 12.48 -18.04 -8.10
CA ALA A 130 11.06 -17.68 -8.10
C ALA A 130 10.56 -17.36 -9.51
N PHE A 131 11.29 -16.55 -10.28
CA PHE A 131 10.91 -16.24 -11.66
C PHE A 131 10.98 -17.46 -12.60
N ILE A 132 11.93 -18.38 -12.38
CA ILE A 132 12.00 -19.65 -13.10
C ILE A 132 10.72 -20.48 -12.82
N LYS A 133 10.29 -20.56 -11.55
CA LYS A 133 9.05 -21.26 -11.16
C LYS A 133 7.80 -20.61 -11.74
N MET A 134 7.77 -19.28 -11.79
CA MET A 134 6.70 -18.50 -12.45
C MET A 134 6.72 -18.60 -13.98
N LYS A 135 7.77 -19.22 -14.57
CA LYS A 135 8.00 -19.29 -16.03
C LYS A 135 8.05 -17.91 -16.71
N ARG A 136 8.48 -16.88 -15.96
CA ARG A 136 8.59 -15.49 -16.42
C ARG A 136 9.99 -15.20 -16.98
N TYR A 137 10.30 -15.87 -18.09
CA TYR A 137 11.60 -15.77 -18.76
C TYR A 137 11.89 -14.38 -19.36
N ASP A 138 10.84 -13.63 -19.68
CA ASP A 138 10.90 -12.22 -20.09
C ASP A 138 11.59 -11.35 -19.03
N ILE A 139 11.25 -11.57 -17.74
CA ILE A 139 11.85 -10.85 -16.61
C ILE A 139 13.31 -11.28 -16.46
N LEU A 140 13.58 -12.59 -16.51
CA LEU A 140 14.93 -13.14 -16.39
C LEU A 140 15.89 -12.56 -17.44
N LYS A 141 15.46 -12.50 -18.70
CA LYS A 141 16.23 -11.91 -19.81
C LYS A 141 16.53 -10.42 -19.57
N SER A 142 15.56 -9.68 -19.02
CA SER A 142 15.75 -8.25 -18.71
C SER A 142 16.73 -7.97 -17.56
N MET A 143 17.02 -8.98 -16.72
CA MET A 143 17.90 -8.87 -15.56
C MET A 143 19.30 -9.44 -15.78
N GLU A 144 19.54 -10.12 -16.91
CA GLU A 144 20.80 -10.82 -17.19
C GLU A 144 22.03 -9.91 -17.08
N GLU A 145 21.98 -8.76 -17.77
CA GLU A 145 23.07 -7.78 -17.78
C GLU A 145 23.35 -7.18 -16.39
N PRO A 146 22.36 -6.63 -15.64
CA PRO A 146 22.63 -6.10 -14.32
C PRO A 146 23.07 -7.19 -13.33
N LEU A 147 22.56 -8.43 -13.43
CA LEU A 147 23.02 -9.55 -12.60
C LEU A 147 24.48 -9.92 -12.89
N CYS A 148 24.88 -9.98 -14.16
CA CYS A 148 26.28 -10.19 -14.55
C CYS A 148 27.20 -9.11 -13.94
N LYS A 149 26.83 -7.84 -14.06
CA LYS A 149 27.61 -6.71 -13.52
C LYS A 149 27.73 -6.79 -12.00
N ILE A 150 26.63 -7.03 -11.29
CA ILE A 150 26.65 -7.18 -9.83
C ILE A 150 27.52 -8.38 -9.44
N ALA A 151 27.35 -9.53 -10.09
CA ALA A 151 28.16 -10.71 -9.84
C ALA A 151 29.66 -10.44 -10.02
N GLN A 152 30.07 -9.64 -11.00
CA GLN A 152 31.48 -9.27 -11.21
C GLN A 152 32.05 -8.40 -10.08
N PHE A 153 31.25 -7.52 -9.47
CA PHE A 153 31.71 -6.70 -8.35
C PHE A 153 32.01 -7.52 -7.09
N PHE A 154 31.28 -8.63 -6.89
CA PHE A 154 31.33 -9.40 -5.65
C PHE A 154 31.99 -10.78 -5.78
N ASN A 155 32.15 -11.32 -6.99
CA ASN A 155 32.84 -12.60 -7.24
C ASN A 155 34.29 -12.41 -7.70
N LYS A 156 35.01 -11.41 -7.18
CA LYS A 156 36.45 -11.25 -7.45
C LYS A 156 37.27 -12.33 -6.72
N ASP A 157 37.24 -13.55 -7.25
CA ASP A 157 38.32 -14.52 -7.07
C ASP A 157 39.35 -14.28 -8.19
N ASP A 158 40.18 -13.23 -8.11
CA ASP A 158 41.47 -13.18 -8.84
C ASP A 158 42.39 -11.97 -8.51
N SER A 159 42.67 -11.74 -7.23
CA SER A 159 43.96 -11.12 -6.88
C SER A 159 44.49 -11.80 -5.64
N GLY A 160 45.57 -12.55 -5.81
CA GLY A 160 46.06 -13.59 -4.93
C GLY A 160 46.13 -13.24 -3.44
N TYR A 161 46.14 -14.32 -2.64
CA TYR A 161 46.11 -14.37 -1.18
C TYR A 161 44.73 -14.22 -0.54
N GLN A 162 43.95 -15.32 -0.49
CA GLN A 162 43.45 -15.84 0.80
C GLN A 162 43.28 -17.37 0.75
N SER A 163 43.74 -17.99 1.84
CA SER A 163 43.86 -19.42 2.07
C SER A 163 42.54 -20.18 2.12
N LYS A 164 42.65 -21.45 1.72
CA LYS A 164 41.83 -22.60 2.09
C LYS A 164 40.98 -22.39 3.37
N SER A 165 39.67 -22.31 3.20
CA SER A 165 38.74 -22.90 4.16
C SER A 165 37.55 -23.49 3.39
N SER A 166 37.16 -24.68 3.82
CA SER A 166 36.09 -25.49 3.28
C SER A 166 34.73 -24.80 3.38
N GLY A 167 34.07 -24.59 2.25
CA GLY A 167 32.66 -24.93 2.07
C GLY A 167 31.61 -24.08 2.80
N GLN A 168 31.58 -22.77 2.58
CA GLN A 168 30.37 -21.94 2.42
C GLN A 168 30.82 -20.49 2.24
N ARG A 169 30.57 -19.88 1.07
CA ARG A 169 30.82 -18.44 0.90
C ARG A 169 29.81 -17.70 1.78
N GLU A 170 30.29 -16.82 2.65
CA GLU A 170 29.44 -16.02 3.52
C GLU A 170 28.54 -15.09 2.67
N VAL A 171 27.29 -14.91 3.09
CA VAL A 171 26.32 -14.09 2.38
C VAL A 171 26.74 -12.62 2.44
N VAL A 172 27.03 -12.02 1.29
CA VAL A 172 27.46 -10.63 1.15
C VAL A 172 26.30 -9.69 1.42
N ARG A 173 26.43 -8.84 2.46
CA ARG A 173 25.43 -7.85 2.86
C ARG A 173 26.04 -6.44 2.94
N PRO A 174 25.36 -5.41 2.39
CA PRO A 174 25.71 -4.02 2.66
C PRO A 174 25.45 -3.69 4.14
N LYS A 175 26.33 -2.90 4.75
CA LYS A 175 26.11 -2.39 6.12
C LYS A 175 25.06 -1.28 6.10
N ASN A 176 24.19 -1.24 7.12
CA ASN A 176 23.30 -0.12 7.44
C ASN A 176 22.28 0.27 6.35
N ILE A 177 21.53 -0.68 5.78
CA ILE A 177 20.33 -0.32 5.01
C ILE A 177 19.16 -0.14 5.97
N PRO A 178 18.48 1.03 5.98
CA PRO A 178 17.34 1.26 6.85
C PRO A 178 16.20 0.29 6.53
N ASN A 179 15.60 -0.28 7.59
CA ASN A 179 14.40 -1.10 7.46
C ASN A 179 13.16 -0.22 7.67
N ASN A 180 12.56 0.21 6.56
CA ASN A 180 11.37 1.08 6.56
C ASN A 180 10.07 0.27 6.43
N LEU A 181 10.03 -0.95 6.96
CA LEU A 181 8.82 -1.78 6.92
C LEU A 181 7.84 -1.40 8.02
N PRO A 182 6.52 -1.41 7.73
CA PRO A 182 5.49 -1.39 8.76
C PRO A 182 5.74 -2.49 9.81
N ALA A 183 5.44 -2.18 11.07
CA ALA A 183 5.67 -3.11 12.19
C ALA A 183 5.01 -4.49 11.97
N ALA A 184 3.83 -4.52 11.35
CA ALA A 184 3.11 -5.75 11.01
C ALA A 184 3.86 -6.68 10.04
N LEU A 185 4.78 -6.14 9.24
CA LEU A 185 5.58 -6.87 8.28
C LEU A 185 6.99 -7.19 8.81
N SER A 186 7.39 -6.61 9.94
CA SER A 186 8.71 -6.80 10.53
C SER A 186 8.85 -8.19 11.17
N ASN A 187 9.91 -8.93 10.80
CA ASN A 187 10.25 -10.23 11.40
C ASN A 187 10.92 -10.11 12.77
N LYS A 188 11.16 -8.88 13.27
CA LYS A 188 11.68 -8.65 14.63
C LYS A 188 10.60 -8.92 15.67
N VAL A 189 10.27 -10.20 15.83
CA VAL A 189 9.63 -10.72 17.04
C VAL A 189 10.60 -10.48 18.19
N VAL A 190 10.09 -9.95 19.30
CA VAL A 190 10.81 -9.79 20.56
C VAL A 190 11.40 -11.14 20.96
N SER A 191 12.69 -11.34 20.70
CA SER A 191 13.43 -12.48 21.22
C SER A 191 13.44 -12.37 22.75
N GLN A 192 12.79 -13.33 23.39
CA GLN A 192 12.75 -13.51 24.83
C GLN A 192 14.18 -13.73 25.35
N ASP A 193 14.68 -12.78 26.13
CA ASP A 193 15.82 -13.05 27.01
C ASP A 193 15.40 -14.08 28.07
N LYS A 194 16.23 -15.11 28.18
CA LYS A 194 16.09 -16.23 29.11
C LYS A 194 16.24 -15.74 30.56
N GLU A 195 15.14 -15.61 31.27
CA GLU A 195 14.94 -16.02 32.68
C GLU A 195 13.53 -15.62 33.13
N PRO A 196 12.76 -16.51 33.80
CA PRO A 196 11.39 -16.20 34.23
C PRO A 196 11.45 -15.31 35.47
N LYS A 197 11.66 -14.01 35.28
CA LYS A 197 11.33 -13.04 36.32
C LYS A 197 9.81 -13.06 36.46
N LYS A 198 9.35 -13.46 37.65
CA LYS A 198 7.96 -13.42 38.14
C LYS A 198 7.18 -12.31 37.44
N PRO A 199 5.92 -12.55 37.03
CA PRO A 199 5.11 -11.54 36.36
C PRO A 199 5.08 -10.31 37.26
N LYS A 200 5.85 -9.28 36.88
CA LYS A 200 5.58 -7.94 37.35
C LYS A 200 4.19 -7.68 36.79
N GLN A 201 3.23 -7.52 37.70
CA GLN A 201 1.94 -6.92 37.35
C GLN A 201 2.23 -5.81 36.34
N PRO A 202 1.52 -5.76 35.20
CA PRO A 202 1.76 -4.71 34.23
C PRO A 202 1.69 -3.40 34.99
N ALA A 203 2.84 -2.77 35.19
CA ALA A 203 2.86 -1.36 35.48
C ALA A 203 2.12 -0.79 34.28
N LEU A 204 0.94 -0.22 34.55
CA LEU A 204 0.23 0.65 33.64
C LEU A 204 1.33 1.43 32.94
N LYS A 205 1.56 1.14 31.65
CA LYS A 205 2.26 2.10 30.82
C LYS A 205 1.36 3.30 30.94
N ILE A 206 1.80 4.25 31.77
CA ILE A 206 1.29 5.61 31.74
C ILE A 206 1.24 5.90 30.24
N PRO A 207 0.07 6.27 29.69
CA PRO A 207 0.00 6.76 28.33
C PRO A 207 1.20 7.72 28.14
N PRO A 208 1.81 7.82 26.95
CA PRO A 208 2.68 8.97 26.72
C PRO A 208 1.94 10.16 27.31
N THR A 209 2.56 10.83 28.30
CA THR A 209 1.96 11.93 29.05
C THR A 209 1.10 12.67 28.07
N PRO A 210 -0.21 12.86 28.33
CA PRO A 210 -1.05 13.59 27.41
C PRO A 210 -0.23 14.81 27.06
N ASN A 211 0.15 14.94 25.77
CA ASN A 211 0.65 16.22 25.31
C ASN A 211 -0.35 17.19 25.90
N GLU A 212 0.15 18.12 26.73
CA GLU A 212 -0.67 19.13 27.40
C GLU A 212 -1.81 19.45 26.46
N PRO A 213 -3.08 19.29 26.88
CA PRO A 213 -4.21 19.45 25.98
C PRO A 213 -3.92 20.71 25.21
N ILE A 214 -3.72 20.58 23.90
CA ILE A 214 -3.49 21.75 23.07
C ILE A 214 -4.82 22.46 23.22
N VAL A 215 -4.84 23.47 24.08
CA VAL A 215 -5.98 24.34 24.29
C VAL A 215 -6.08 25.05 22.95
N ASN A 216 -6.81 24.43 22.03
CA ASN A 216 -7.06 24.99 20.74
C ASN A 216 -8.09 26.07 21.03
N ASP A 217 -7.65 27.33 21.07
CA ASP A 217 -8.49 28.50 21.39
C ASP A 217 -9.69 28.66 20.43
N SER A 218 -9.72 27.87 19.35
CA SER A 218 -10.81 27.76 18.38
C SER A 218 -10.90 26.32 17.84
N PRO A 219 -11.79 25.47 18.37
CA PRO A 219 -11.96 24.10 17.87
C PRO A 219 -12.36 24.08 16.40
N ILE A 220 -11.85 23.09 15.63
CA ILE A 220 -12.08 22.99 14.19
C ILE A 220 -12.96 21.78 13.88
N PHE A 221 -14.12 22.04 13.26
CA PHE A 221 -14.97 21.06 12.62
C PHE A 221 -14.66 21.01 11.13
N PHE A 222 -14.30 19.82 10.64
CA PHE A 222 -14.11 19.58 9.22
C PHE A 222 -15.26 18.74 8.66
N LEU A 223 -16.14 19.38 7.91
CA LEU A 223 -17.32 18.74 7.32
C LEU A 223 -16.94 18.09 5.99
N THR A 224 -17.52 16.91 5.74
CA THR A 224 -17.42 16.22 4.45
C THR A 224 -18.80 15.71 4.04
N TYR A 225 -19.22 16.05 2.81
CA TYR A 225 -20.58 15.82 2.34
C TYR A 225 -20.63 15.78 0.81
N THR A 226 -21.65 15.10 0.28
CA THR A 226 -22.03 15.11 -1.13
C THR A 226 -23.14 16.13 -1.39
N GLN A 227 -23.54 16.32 -2.65
CA GLN A 227 -24.51 17.37 -3.04
C GLN A 227 -25.82 17.34 -2.24
N ASP A 228 -26.32 16.15 -1.93
CA ASP A 228 -27.55 15.91 -1.15
C ASP A 228 -27.38 16.17 0.37
N GLY A 229 -26.16 16.31 0.86
CA GLY A 229 -25.84 16.72 2.24
C GLY A 229 -25.61 18.21 2.41
N PHE A 230 -25.60 19.00 1.33
CA PHE A 230 -25.35 20.45 1.37
C PHE A 230 -26.32 21.21 2.29
N PRO A 231 -27.64 20.96 2.29
CA PRO A 231 -28.56 21.65 3.20
C PRO A 231 -28.20 21.43 4.69
N THR A 232 -27.87 20.19 5.07
CA THR A 232 -27.42 19.86 6.43
C THR A 232 -26.09 20.53 6.76
N ALA A 233 -25.18 20.67 5.80
CA ALA A 233 -23.90 21.36 6.01
C ALA A 233 -24.10 22.86 6.34
N VAL A 234 -25.01 23.52 5.61
CA VAL A 234 -25.39 24.92 5.87
C VAL A 234 -26.02 25.06 7.24
N ASN A 235 -26.97 24.19 7.59
CA ASN A 235 -27.62 24.20 8.90
C ASN A 235 -26.61 24.03 10.04
N ILE A 236 -25.68 23.07 9.93
CA ILE A 236 -24.62 22.88 10.92
C ILE A 236 -23.76 24.15 11.08
N GLN A 237 -23.41 24.81 9.97
CA GLN A 237 -22.64 26.04 10.02
C GLN A 237 -23.42 27.14 10.76
N GLU A 238 -24.70 27.33 10.46
CA GLU A 238 -25.58 28.27 11.17
C GLU A 238 -25.72 27.93 12.66
N TYR A 239 -25.84 26.65 13.00
CA TYR A 239 -25.93 26.23 14.40
C TYR A 239 -24.68 26.63 15.18
N VAL A 240 -23.50 26.31 14.65
CA VAL A 240 -22.21 26.61 15.28
C VAL A 240 -21.97 28.11 15.39
N GLU A 241 -22.34 28.90 14.38
CA GLU A 241 -22.24 30.37 14.41
C GLU A 241 -23.09 30.99 15.53
N ASN A 242 -24.18 30.32 15.93
CA ASN A 242 -25.08 30.78 17.00
C ASN A 242 -24.71 30.24 18.39
N TRP A 243 -23.64 29.45 18.54
CA TRP A 243 -23.23 28.94 19.85
C TRP A 243 -22.61 30.03 20.74
N THR A 244 -23.19 30.22 21.92
CA THR A 244 -22.71 31.19 22.91
C THR A 244 -21.80 30.57 23.97
N GLU A 245 -21.95 29.27 24.24
CA GLU A 245 -21.21 28.58 25.31
C GLU A 245 -19.77 28.20 24.92
N ILE A 246 -19.53 27.98 23.63
CA ILE A 246 -18.20 27.64 23.07
C ILE A 246 -17.95 28.58 21.90
N PRO A 247 -17.50 29.83 22.16
CA PRO A 247 -17.24 30.77 21.08
C PRO A 247 -16.04 30.32 20.23
N ASN A 248 -15.99 30.79 18.98
CA ASN A 248 -14.88 30.59 18.03
C ASN A 248 -14.68 29.16 17.49
N VAL A 249 -15.71 28.31 17.48
CA VAL A 249 -15.62 27.04 16.73
C VAL A 249 -15.58 27.33 15.24
N GLN A 250 -14.58 26.82 14.54
CA GLN A 250 -14.40 26.99 13.10
C GLN A 250 -15.05 25.82 12.35
N VAL A 251 -15.95 26.14 11.41
CA VAL A 251 -16.55 25.14 10.51
C VAL A 251 -15.88 25.25 9.15
N ILE A 252 -15.21 24.18 8.72
CA ILE A 252 -14.45 24.13 7.48
C ILE A 252 -15.11 23.15 6.52
N THR A 253 -15.33 23.62 5.30
CA THR A 253 -15.68 22.82 4.13
C THR A 253 -14.65 23.11 3.03
N LEU A 254 -14.47 22.20 2.08
CA LEU A 254 -13.56 22.42 0.96
C LEU A 254 -14.07 23.54 0.05
N ASN A 255 -15.38 23.68 -0.12
CA ASN A 255 -15.96 24.80 -0.86
C ASN A 255 -15.69 26.15 -0.19
N ASN A 256 -15.72 26.24 1.14
CA ASN A 256 -15.41 27.49 1.87
C ASN A 256 -13.93 27.90 1.73
N LYS A 257 -13.05 26.97 1.33
CA LYS A 257 -11.60 27.18 1.17
C LYS A 257 -11.12 27.03 -0.28
N ARG A 258 -12.02 27.21 -1.25
CA ARG A 258 -11.78 26.98 -2.68
C ARG A 258 -10.49 27.62 -3.21
N GLU A 259 -10.21 28.87 -2.83
CA GLU A 259 -9.04 29.63 -3.28
C GLU A 259 -7.72 29.04 -2.78
N GLU A 260 -7.69 28.51 -1.55
CA GLU A 260 -6.52 27.88 -0.93
C GLU A 260 -6.27 26.46 -1.47
N LEU A 261 -7.31 25.79 -1.99
CA LEU A 261 -7.26 24.42 -2.51
C LEU A 261 -6.67 24.30 -3.93
N TYR A 262 -6.66 25.37 -4.74
CA TYR A 262 -6.35 25.27 -6.18
C TYR A 262 -4.92 24.85 -6.53
N GLN A 263 -3.95 24.99 -5.61
CA GLN A 263 -2.56 24.64 -5.90
C GLN A 263 -2.19 23.19 -5.55
N ASN A 264 -2.68 22.67 -4.42
CA ASN A 264 -2.43 21.30 -3.98
C ASN A 264 -3.55 20.80 -3.07
N PRO A 265 -4.67 20.32 -3.64
CA PRO A 265 -5.87 19.98 -2.89
C PRO A 265 -5.64 18.81 -1.91
N GLU A 266 -4.85 17.80 -2.30
CA GLU A 266 -4.57 16.65 -1.43
C GLU A 266 -3.75 17.04 -0.21
N LYS A 267 -2.72 17.88 -0.38
CA LYS A 267 -1.92 18.39 0.73
C LYS A 267 -2.78 19.20 1.70
N PHE A 268 -3.60 20.11 1.16
CA PHE A 268 -4.53 20.91 1.96
C PHE A 268 -5.47 20.02 2.79
N ILE A 269 -6.11 19.04 2.15
CA ILE A 269 -7.04 18.14 2.83
C ILE A 269 -6.33 17.37 3.95
N ARG A 270 -5.11 16.86 3.72
CA ARG A 270 -4.35 16.15 4.76
C ARG A 270 -4.00 17.04 5.95
N GLU A 271 -3.54 18.26 5.70
CA GLU A 271 -3.19 19.21 6.77
C GLU A 271 -4.42 19.58 7.61
N TYR A 272 -5.57 19.85 6.99
CA TYR A 272 -6.80 20.16 7.72
C TYR A 272 -7.42 18.94 8.38
N PHE A 273 -7.31 17.76 7.77
CA PHE A 273 -7.68 16.50 8.41
C PHE A 273 -6.88 16.28 9.70
N GLU A 274 -5.58 16.59 9.72
CA GLU A 274 -4.75 16.49 10.91
C GLU A 274 -5.11 17.56 11.96
N LYS A 275 -5.32 18.81 11.53
CA LYS A 275 -5.65 19.95 12.42
C LYS A 275 -7.08 19.91 12.99
N ALA A 276 -8.03 19.29 12.30
CA ALA A 276 -9.41 19.23 12.76
C ALA A 276 -9.51 18.54 14.12
N ASP A 277 -10.32 19.07 15.03
CA ASP A 277 -10.63 18.42 16.29
C ASP A 277 -11.69 17.33 16.07
N ILE A 278 -12.69 17.64 15.26
CA ILE A 278 -13.73 16.70 14.86
C ILE A 278 -13.95 16.74 13.35
N ILE A 279 -13.94 15.56 12.73
CA ILE A 279 -14.34 15.35 11.34
C ILE A 279 -15.79 14.90 11.33
N ILE A 280 -16.60 15.56 10.50
CA ILE A 280 -18.06 15.41 10.48
C ILE A 280 -18.53 14.95 9.10
N PRO A 281 -18.61 13.62 8.87
CA PRO A 281 -19.27 13.08 7.70
C PRO A 281 -20.78 13.27 7.77
N ILE A 282 -21.35 13.96 6.79
CA ILE A 282 -22.81 14.05 6.62
C ILE A 282 -23.26 12.86 5.80
N ILE A 283 -23.85 11.89 6.47
CA ILE A 283 -24.19 10.60 5.87
C ILE A 283 -25.54 10.71 5.18
N THR A 284 -25.50 10.70 3.86
CA THR A 284 -26.65 10.68 2.95
C THR A 284 -26.55 9.45 2.04
N PRO A 285 -27.62 9.10 1.28
CA PRO A 285 -27.52 8.08 0.24
C PRO A 285 -26.39 8.39 -0.75
N GLY A 286 -26.27 9.64 -1.20
CA GLY A 286 -25.20 10.07 -2.10
C GLY A 286 -23.82 9.92 -1.50
N TYR A 287 -23.65 10.19 -0.20
CA TYR A 287 -22.38 10.02 0.49
C TYR A 287 -21.94 8.55 0.50
N LEU A 288 -22.86 7.64 0.83
CA LEU A 288 -22.57 6.21 0.84
C LEU A 288 -22.30 5.65 -0.56
N GLU A 289 -22.98 6.15 -1.59
CA GLU A 289 -22.70 5.77 -2.99
C GLU A 289 -21.31 6.20 -3.42
N GLU A 290 -20.89 7.42 -3.08
CA GLU A 290 -19.58 7.96 -3.45
C GLU A 290 -18.43 7.16 -2.81
N ILE A 291 -18.57 6.75 -1.55
CA ILE A 291 -17.55 5.96 -0.84
C ILE A 291 -17.58 4.46 -1.19
N LYS A 292 -18.72 3.93 -1.67
CA LYS A 292 -18.84 2.53 -2.15
C LYS A 292 -18.13 2.32 -3.48
N SER A 293 -18.13 3.36 -4.30
CA SER A 293 -17.67 3.32 -5.68
C SER A 293 -16.17 3.06 -5.73
N HIS A 294 -15.78 1.81 -6.00
CA HIS A 294 -14.47 1.49 -6.58
C HIS A 294 -14.47 1.97 -8.04
N ASN A 295 -14.60 3.27 -8.28
CA ASN A 295 -14.49 3.85 -9.60
C ASN A 295 -13.04 4.32 -9.81
N PRO A 296 -12.12 3.44 -10.27
CA PRO A 296 -10.98 3.95 -11.01
C PRO A 296 -11.57 4.59 -12.28
N THR A 297 -11.09 5.77 -12.66
CA THR A 297 -11.26 6.34 -14.02
C THR A 297 -12.59 7.01 -14.43
N VAL A 298 -13.36 7.61 -13.52
CA VAL A 298 -14.22 8.75 -13.94
C VAL A 298 -13.68 10.02 -13.29
N PRO A 299 -13.07 10.95 -14.04
CA PRO A 299 -12.74 12.26 -13.49
C PRO A 299 -14.04 12.91 -13.03
N ASN A 300 -14.21 13.04 -11.71
CA ASN A 300 -15.35 13.74 -11.14
C ASN A 300 -15.26 15.22 -11.58
N THR A 301 -16.13 15.61 -12.52
CA THR A 301 -16.23 16.97 -13.07
C THR A 301 -17.08 17.89 -12.20
N SER A 302 -17.43 17.48 -10.99
CA SER A 302 -18.19 18.31 -10.08
C SER A 302 -17.39 19.55 -9.69
N ASP A 303 -18.04 20.71 -9.80
CA ASP A 303 -17.53 21.98 -9.31
C ASP A 303 -17.50 22.04 -7.78
N ASN A 304 -18.25 21.15 -7.11
CA ASN A 304 -18.30 21.02 -5.68
C ASN A 304 -17.09 20.21 -5.19
N LEU A 305 -16.14 20.90 -4.54
CA LEU A 305 -14.91 20.28 -4.05
C LEU A 305 -15.16 19.28 -2.93
N ASP A 306 -16.17 19.55 -2.07
CA ASP A 306 -16.56 18.62 -1.01
C ASP A 306 -16.99 17.29 -1.61
N HIS A 307 -17.89 17.30 -2.60
CA HIS A 307 -18.31 16.10 -3.33
C HIS A 307 -17.14 15.40 -4.04
N LYS A 308 -16.29 16.17 -4.73
CA LYS A 308 -15.14 15.66 -5.50
C LYS A 308 -14.13 14.88 -4.64
N TYR A 309 -13.92 15.30 -3.39
CA TYR A 309 -12.92 14.72 -2.50
C TYR A 309 -13.50 13.86 -1.37
N VAL A 310 -14.82 13.59 -1.35
CA VAL A 310 -15.46 12.72 -0.33
C VAL A 310 -14.72 11.40 -0.19
N ASN A 311 -14.46 10.68 -1.29
CA ASN A 311 -13.78 9.39 -1.25
C ASN A 311 -12.35 9.52 -0.69
N PHE A 312 -11.62 10.58 -1.07
CA PHE A 312 -10.28 10.83 -0.53
C PHE A 312 -10.31 11.07 0.99
N ILE A 313 -11.24 11.90 1.49
CA ILE A 313 -11.42 12.16 2.92
C ILE A 313 -11.84 10.88 3.66
N TYR A 314 -12.76 10.11 3.08
CA TYR A 314 -13.21 8.84 3.65
C TYR A 314 -12.06 7.84 3.79
N ASN A 315 -11.17 7.74 2.79
CA ASN A 315 -9.96 6.91 2.92
C ASN A 315 -9.06 7.38 4.07
N LEU A 316 -8.98 8.69 4.35
CA LEU A 316 -8.27 9.20 5.53
C LEU A 316 -8.98 8.81 6.84
N ILE A 317 -10.32 8.85 6.87
CA ILE A 317 -11.13 8.40 8.01
C ILE A 317 -10.85 6.93 8.34
N VAL A 318 -10.94 6.04 7.34
CA VAL A 318 -10.68 4.60 7.48
C VAL A 318 -9.25 4.37 7.98
N ASN A 319 -8.27 5.03 7.37
CA ASN A 319 -6.87 4.90 7.78
C ASN A 319 -6.66 5.35 9.23
N ASN A 320 -7.25 6.48 9.63
CA ASN A 320 -7.16 6.98 11.00
C ASN A 320 -7.86 6.06 11.99
N TYR A 321 -9.04 5.53 11.64
CA TYR A 321 -9.79 4.59 12.46
C TYR A 321 -9.02 3.29 12.71
N ILE A 322 -8.50 2.67 11.64
CA ILE A 322 -7.84 1.36 11.73
C ILE A 322 -6.44 1.49 12.35
N HIS A 323 -5.65 2.45 11.88
CA HIS A 323 -4.21 2.49 12.18
C HIS A 323 -3.83 3.44 13.30
N ALA A 324 -4.52 4.58 13.45
CA ALA A 324 -4.14 5.59 14.44
C ALA A 324 -4.88 5.42 15.77
N SER A 325 -6.16 5.06 15.74
CA SER A 325 -6.99 4.99 16.95
C SER A 325 -7.30 3.56 17.43
N GLY A 326 -6.84 2.53 16.70
CA GLY A 326 -7.05 1.13 17.07
C GLY A 326 -8.52 0.72 17.04
N CYS A 327 -9.23 1.13 15.98
CA CYS A 327 -10.67 0.93 15.77
C CYS A 327 -11.57 1.64 16.79
N LEU A 328 -11.09 2.75 17.38
CA LEU A 328 -11.88 3.63 18.24
C LEU A 328 -12.14 4.96 17.55
N ASN A 329 -13.40 5.34 17.37
CA ASN A 329 -13.71 6.64 16.81
C ASN A 329 -13.54 7.74 17.87
N LYS A 330 -12.38 8.40 17.88
CA LYS A 330 -12.12 9.57 18.73
C LYS A 330 -12.30 10.90 18.00
N LYS A 331 -12.02 10.91 16.69
CA LYS A 331 -11.96 12.10 15.85
C LYS A 331 -13.15 12.25 14.88
N VAL A 332 -13.81 11.15 14.55
CA VAL A 332 -14.88 11.12 13.54
C VAL A 332 -16.23 11.01 14.25
N ARG A 333 -17.15 11.91 13.91
CA ARG A 333 -18.53 11.94 14.42
C ARG A 333 -19.46 12.23 13.26
N SER A 334 -20.20 11.22 12.84
CA SER A 334 -21.08 11.31 11.69
C SER A 334 -22.40 12.03 12.05
N VAL A 335 -22.99 12.70 11.07
CA VAL A 335 -24.31 13.34 11.20
C VAL A 335 -25.24 12.76 10.15
N LEU A 336 -26.45 12.39 10.58
CA LEU A 336 -27.53 12.00 9.70
C LEU A 336 -28.48 13.18 9.51
N PRO A 337 -28.87 13.50 8.26
CA PRO A 337 -29.90 14.49 7.99
C PRO A 337 -31.20 14.19 8.75
N GLN A 338 -31.96 15.22 9.10
CA GLN A 338 -33.21 15.09 9.85
C GLN A 338 -34.25 14.15 9.20
N ASN A 339 -34.19 13.99 7.88
CA ASN A 339 -35.06 13.13 7.07
C ASN A 339 -34.41 11.79 6.64
N ALA A 340 -33.34 11.35 7.32
CA ALA A 340 -32.66 10.09 6.99
C ALA A 340 -33.58 8.86 7.03
N ASN A 341 -33.60 8.08 5.95
CA ASN A 341 -34.42 6.86 5.80
C ASN A 341 -33.83 5.67 6.56
N VAL A 342 -34.69 4.75 7.02
CA VAL A 342 -34.38 3.44 7.62
C VAL A 342 -33.35 2.63 6.81
N ASP A 343 -33.41 2.71 5.47
CA ASP A 343 -32.46 1.99 4.60
C ASP A 343 -31.02 2.50 4.73
N LEU A 344 -30.84 3.78 5.06
CA LEU A 344 -29.52 4.38 5.27
C LEU A 344 -28.83 3.76 6.50
N PHE A 345 -29.59 3.39 7.53
CA PHE A 345 -29.07 2.74 8.74
C PHE A 345 -28.55 1.33 8.45
N ARG A 346 -29.22 0.59 7.56
CA ARG A 346 -28.70 -0.74 7.16
C ARG A 346 -27.38 -0.59 6.42
N GLN A 347 -27.26 0.42 5.58
CA GLN A 347 -26.05 0.64 4.81
C GLN A 347 -24.89 1.19 5.65
N ILE A 348 -25.15 2.11 6.59
CA ILE A 348 -24.10 2.65 7.46
C ILE A 348 -23.50 1.58 8.37
N THR A 349 -24.25 0.51 8.68
CA THR A 349 -23.72 -0.57 9.53
C THR A 349 -22.53 -1.31 8.93
N MET A 350 -22.32 -1.20 7.63
CA MET A 350 -21.16 -1.74 6.92
C MET A 350 -19.88 -0.92 7.15
N TYR A 351 -19.99 0.25 7.80
CA TYR A 351 -18.93 1.25 7.96
C TYR A 351 -18.70 1.58 9.44
N PRO A 352 -17.93 0.75 10.17
CA PRO A 352 -17.73 0.91 11.62
C PRO A 352 -17.06 2.25 12.00
N ASP A 353 -16.27 2.83 11.09
CA ASP A 353 -15.64 4.14 11.20
C ASP A 353 -16.64 5.32 11.09
N LEU A 354 -17.85 5.08 10.56
CA LEU A 354 -18.94 6.07 10.47
C LEU A 354 -20.07 5.80 11.50
N MET A 355 -19.97 4.73 12.28
CA MET A 355 -21.00 4.32 13.24
C MET A 355 -21.30 5.28 14.41
N PRO A 356 -20.37 6.11 14.92
CA PRO A 356 -20.71 7.13 15.90
C PRO A 356 -21.41 8.27 15.19
N TRP A 357 -22.72 8.10 14.99
CA TRP A 357 -23.58 9.06 14.33
C TRP A 357 -24.58 9.69 15.29
N THR A 358 -25.04 10.90 14.97
CA THR A 358 -26.19 11.56 15.58
C THR A 358 -27.10 12.12 14.50
N TYR A 359 -28.37 12.32 14.82
CA TYR A 359 -29.23 13.13 13.96
C TYR A 359 -28.83 14.60 14.04
N GLU A 360 -29.02 15.30 12.93
CA GLU A 360 -28.88 16.76 12.82
C GLU A 360 -29.64 17.50 13.93
N THR A 361 -30.84 17.04 14.31
CA THR A 361 -31.65 17.64 15.40
C THR A 361 -30.98 17.61 16.77
N ASN A 362 -30.02 16.71 16.96
CA ASN A 362 -29.29 16.54 18.21
C ASN A 362 -27.86 17.08 18.10
N PHE A 363 -27.52 17.77 17.01
CA PHE A 363 -26.18 18.23 16.72
C PHE A 363 -25.61 19.09 17.87
N ASP A 364 -26.30 20.16 18.26
CA ASP A 364 -25.83 21.11 19.28
C ASP A 364 -25.48 20.43 20.60
N ALA A 365 -26.44 19.69 21.16
CA ALA A 365 -26.25 19.04 22.46
C ALA A 365 -25.08 18.05 22.46
N GLN A 366 -24.94 17.27 21.38
CA GLN A 366 -23.90 16.23 21.29
C GLN A 366 -22.52 16.83 21.02
N PHE A 367 -22.40 17.75 20.06
CA PHE A 367 -21.11 18.30 19.67
C PHE A 367 -20.55 19.31 20.67
N GLN A 368 -21.40 20.10 21.33
CA GLN A 368 -20.95 20.91 22.47
C GLN A 368 -20.47 20.03 23.64
N ALA A 369 -21.14 18.91 23.92
CA ALA A 369 -20.70 17.96 24.94
C ALA A 369 -19.36 17.32 24.57
N PHE A 370 -19.14 16.94 23.30
CA PHE A 370 -17.87 16.38 22.84
C PHE A 370 -16.71 17.37 23.01
N LEU A 371 -16.90 18.63 22.64
CA LEU A 371 -15.88 19.66 22.80
C LEU A 371 -15.55 19.92 24.28
N LYS A 372 -16.56 19.98 25.16
CA LYS A 372 -16.37 20.14 26.61
C LYS A 372 -15.57 18.97 27.22
N PHE A 373 -15.79 17.74 26.73
CA PHE A 373 -15.08 16.55 27.21
C PHE A 373 -13.62 16.48 26.74
N GLN A 374 -13.26 17.17 25.66
CA GLN A 374 -11.88 17.23 25.16
C GLN A 374 -11.04 18.33 25.83
N GLN A 375 -11.68 19.29 26.51
CA GLN A 375 -11.02 20.38 27.25
C GLN A 375 -10.71 20.02 28.73
N GLN A 376 -11.14 18.85 29.19
CA GLN A 376 -10.86 18.29 30.53
C GLN A 376 -9.78 17.22 30.44
#